data_AF-A0A0W0THE2-F1
#
_entry.id   AF-A0A0W0THE2-F1
#
_cell.length_a   1.000
_cell.length_b   1.000
_cell.length_c   1.000
_cell.angle_alpha   90.00
_cell.angle_beta   90.00
_cell.angle_gamma   90.00
#
_symmetry.space_group_name_H-M   'P 1'
#
loop_
_entity.id
_entity.type
_entity.pdbx_description
1 polymer ?
#
loop_
_entity_poly.entity_id
_entity_poly.type
_entity_poly.pdbx_seq_one_letter_code
_entity_poly.pdbx_strand_id
1 'polypeptide(L)'
;MPLPEEITLTLFNWLPRKDILTVFSVCKDWQRICLSAKTWKEAGASSFEDFKERIEELCPELREFVLNERIGLELAERLHKIWSLSQEERQGLKELTDEMDEKLTKYLFSNYGLALYLEGIIVKVDLEIVPEDFFKYICTKEGFIALFIEKLIAFEDIVLLDFSHLQWLFSEHGLQALREQLISSEQLTMLTPSHLEFLLTPKGLAALREGLITVDEVVSLKPIELKCLLTDMKLAELREDHSNQLDGDSHSYKSM
;
A
#
# COMPACT_ATOMS: atom_id res chain seq x y z
N MET A 1 7.15 -37.10 15.32
CA MET A 1 5.69 -37.33 15.23
C MET A 1 5.18 -36.35 14.18
N PRO A 2 4.48 -36.79 13.12
CA PRO A 2 3.95 -35.86 12.12
C PRO A 2 2.94 -34.92 12.80
N LEU A 3 2.88 -33.67 12.35
CA LEU A 3 1.88 -32.73 12.81
C LEU A 3 0.49 -33.22 12.37
N PRO A 4 -0.56 -33.04 13.19
CA PRO A 4 -1.93 -33.24 12.76
C PRO A 4 -2.28 -32.43 11.50
N GLU A 5 -3.11 -33.00 10.64
CA GLU A 5 -3.53 -32.38 9.37
C GLU A 5 -4.19 -31.02 9.59
N GLU A 6 -5.01 -30.89 10.64
CA GLU A 6 -5.65 -29.62 11.02
C GLU A 6 -4.63 -28.52 11.33
N ILE A 7 -3.56 -28.84 12.08
CA ILE A 7 -2.49 -27.88 12.40
C ILE A 7 -1.75 -27.49 11.12
N THR A 8 -1.52 -28.46 10.23
CA THR A 8 -0.82 -28.21 8.95
C THR A 8 -1.66 -27.30 8.03
N LEU A 9 -2.97 -27.52 7.96
CA LEU A 9 -3.91 -26.63 7.25
C LEU A 9 -3.91 -25.22 7.83
N THR A 10 -3.93 -25.09 9.16
CA THR A 10 -3.85 -23.78 9.81
C THR A 10 -2.57 -23.04 9.45
N LEU A 11 -1.42 -23.74 9.42
CA LEU A 11 -0.16 -23.14 9.02
C LEU A 11 -0.16 -22.72 7.54
N PHE A 12 -0.72 -23.53 6.64
CA PHE A 12 -0.82 -23.19 5.22
C PHE A 12 -1.79 -22.05 4.94
N ASN A 13 -2.86 -21.92 5.73
CA ASN A 13 -3.78 -20.79 5.65
C ASN A 13 -3.14 -19.46 6.07
N TRP A 14 -1.93 -19.47 6.64
CA TRP A 14 -1.16 -18.24 6.92
C TRP A 14 -0.15 -17.89 5.83
N LEU A 15 0.00 -18.75 4.83
CA LEU A 15 0.91 -18.49 3.71
C LEU A 15 0.17 -17.77 2.59
N PRO A 16 0.78 -16.74 1.98
CA PRO A 16 0.30 -16.18 0.73
C PRO A 16 0.06 -17.28 -0.32
N ARG A 17 -0.96 -17.12 -1.18
CA ARG A 17 -1.31 -18.15 -2.18
C ARG A 17 -0.17 -18.47 -3.12
N LYS A 18 0.65 -17.48 -3.50
CA LYS A 18 1.89 -17.71 -4.27
C LYS A 18 2.83 -18.71 -3.60
N ASP A 19 2.91 -18.69 -2.27
CA ASP A 19 3.82 -19.55 -1.51
C ASP A 19 3.21 -20.95 -1.34
N ILE A 20 1.88 -21.05 -1.21
CA ILE A 20 1.16 -22.34 -1.23
C ILE A 20 1.46 -23.14 -2.52
N LEU A 21 1.61 -22.48 -3.67
CA LEU A 21 2.00 -23.16 -4.92
C LEU A 21 3.38 -23.81 -4.83
N THR A 22 4.29 -23.22 -4.05
CA THR A 22 5.63 -23.80 -3.83
C THR A 22 5.58 -25.00 -2.87
N VAL A 23 4.68 -24.96 -1.89
CA VAL A 23 4.45 -26.03 -0.90
C VAL A 23 4.04 -27.34 -1.58
N PHE A 24 3.36 -27.28 -2.74
CA PHE A 24 2.97 -28.48 -3.51
C PHE A 24 4.18 -29.33 -3.92
N SER A 25 5.35 -28.71 -4.09
CA SER A 25 6.56 -29.41 -4.52
C SER A 25 7.32 -30.12 -3.39
N VAL A 26 6.95 -29.88 -2.12
CA VAL A 26 7.71 -30.38 -0.96
C VAL A 26 7.51 -31.87 -0.75
N CYS A 27 6.26 -32.32 -0.62
CA CYS A 27 5.92 -33.73 -0.52
C CYS A 27 4.44 -34.00 -0.88
N LYS A 28 4.11 -35.27 -1.15
CA LYS A 28 2.75 -35.69 -1.53
C LYS A 28 1.71 -35.40 -0.45
N ASP A 29 2.07 -35.51 0.83
CA ASP A 29 1.15 -35.24 1.93
C ASP A 29 0.78 -33.75 1.98
N TRP A 30 1.75 -32.86 1.79
CA TRP A 30 1.50 -31.41 1.76
C TRP A 30 0.67 -31.02 0.54
N GLN A 31 0.97 -31.60 -0.63
CA GLN A 31 0.15 -31.42 -1.82
C GLN A 31 -1.30 -31.85 -1.58
N ARG A 32 -1.53 -33.04 -0.99
CA ARG A 32 -2.87 -33.55 -0.64
C ARG A 32 -3.62 -32.57 0.26
N ILE A 33 -2.93 -32.03 1.28
CA ILE A 33 -3.51 -31.11 2.26
C ILE A 33 -3.87 -29.77 1.60
N CYS A 34 -2.97 -29.18 0.81
CA CYS A 34 -3.24 -27.91 0.14
C CYS A 34 -4.30 -28.01 -0.96
N LEU A 35 -4.48 -29.19 -1.58
CA LEU A 35 -5.56 -29.44 -2.53
C LEU A 35 -6.93 -29.60 -1.85
N SER A 36 -7.01 -29.53 -0.52
CA SER A 36 -8.28 -29.60 0.18
C SER A 36 -9.20 -28.44 -0.21
N ALA A 37 -10.49 -28.73 -0.40
CA ALA A 37 -11.48 -27.73 -0.80
C ALA A 37 -11.63 -26.58 0.20
N LYS A 38 -11.24 -26.78 1.47
CA LYS A 38 -11.35 -25.75 2.52
C LYS A 38 -10.45 -24.55 2.21
N THR A 39 -9.20 -24.82 1.82
CA THR A 39 -8.18 -23.79 1.52
C THR A 39 -8.62 -22.86 0.38
N TRP A 40 -9.27 -23.40 -0.65
CA TRP A 40 -9.67 -22.63 -1.84
C TRP A 40 -11.02 -21.93 -1.69
N LYS A 41 -11.92 -22.47 -0.85
CA LYS A 41 -13.19 -21.80 -0.52
C LYS A 41 -12.97 -20.45 0.14
N GLU A 42 -11.99 -20.33 1.02
CA GLU A 42 -11.61 -19.06 1.64
C GLU A 42 -11.06 -18.05 0.61
N ALA A 43 -10.48 -18.53 -0.49
CA ALA A 43 -10.03 -17.71 -1.61
C ALA A 43 -11.15 -17.37 -2.61
N GLY A 44 -12.40 -17.80 -2.38
CA GLY A 44 -13.54 -17.59 -3.28
C GLY A 44 -13.64 -18.60 -4.43
N ALA A 45 -12.95 -19.74 -4.34
CA ALA A 45 -12.95 -20.81 -5.33
C ALA A 45 -13.49 -22.14 -4.78
N SER A 46 -14.10 -22.94 -5.63
CA SER A 46 -14.66 -24.25 -5.26
C SER A 46 -13.59 -25.33 -5.09
N SER A 47 -12.45 -25.19 -5.78
CA SER A 47 -11.32 -26.11 -5.77
C SER A 47 -10.02 -25.41 -6.23
N PHE A 48 -8.88 -26.10 -6.15
CA PHE A 48 -7.61 -25.59 -6.69
C PHE A 48 -7.67 -25.37 -8.21
N GLU A 49 -8.25 -26.31 -8.96
CA GLU A 49 -8.29 -26.18 -10.42
C GLU A 49 -9.23 -25.05 -10.87
N ASP A 50 -10.37 -24.89 -10.19
CA ASP A 50 -11.25 -23.74 -10.37
C ASP A 50 -10.54 -22.42 -10.06
N PHE A 51 -9.79 -22.36 -8.95
CA PHE A 51 -8.98 -21.19 -8.62
C PHE A 51 -7.94 -20.88 -9.71
N LYS A 52 -7.23 -21.92 -10.18
CA LYS A 52 -6.17 -21.79 -11.17
C LYS A 52 -6.71 -21.29 -12.51
N GLU A 53 -7.78 -21.91 -13.00
CA GLU A 53 -8.46 -21.52 -14.23
C GLU A 53 -8.87 -20.04 -14.18
N ARG A 54 -9.56 -19.64 -13.11
CA ARG A 54 -10.04 -18.26 -12.91
C ARG A 54 -8.89 -17.25 -12.78
N ILE A 55 -7.80 -17.61 -12.09
CA ILE A 55 -6.60 -16.77 -11.99
C ILE A 55 -5.88 -16.58 -13.33
N GLU A 56 -5.88 -17.61 -14.18
CA GLU A 56 -5.23 -17.57 -15.50
C GLU A 56 -5.96 -16.60 -16.45
N GLU A 57 -7.27 -16.39 -16.25
CA GLU A 57 -8.06 -15.39 -16.99
C GLU A 57 -7.78 -13.94 -16.55
N LEU A 58 -7.36 -13.74 -15.30
CA LEU A 58 -7.05 -12.40 -14.80
C LEU A 58 -5.83 -11.79 -15.51
N CYS A 59 -5.85 -10.47 -15.67
CA CYS A 59 -4.69 -9.71 -16.11
C CYS A 59 -3.54 -9.85 -15.08
N PRO A 60 -2.27 -9.70 -15.51
CA PRO A 60 -1.11 -9.99 -14.66
C PRO A 60 -1.10 -9.27 -13.31
N GLU A 61 -1.62 -8.04 -13.28
CA GLU A 61 -1.64 -7.19 -12.10
C GLU A 61 -2.67 -7.63 -11.05
N LEU A 62 -3.92 -7.90 -11.47
CA LEU A 62 -4.94 -8.42 -10.54
C LEU A 62 -4.59 -9.83 -10.06
N ARG A 63 -4.00 -10.64 -10.94
CA ARG A 63 -3.43 -11.94 -10.56
C ARG A 63 -2.42 -11.80 -9.43
N GLU A 64 -1.49 -10.85 -9.54
CA GLU A 64 -0.51 -10.58 -8.49
C GLU A 64 -1.20 -10.19 -7.17
N PHE A 65 -2.23 -9.34 -7.20
CA PHE A 65 -2.95 -8.98 -5.99
C PHE A 65 -3.67 -10.17 -5.34
N VAL A 66 -4.35 -11.02 -6.11
CA VAL A 66 -5.00 -12.22 -5.55
C VAL A 66 -3.96 -13.20 -4.99
N LEU A 67 -2.86 -13.44 -5.71
CA LEU A 67 -1.82 -14.38 -5.27
C LEU A 67 -1.09 -13.94 -4.00
N ASN A 68 -1.03 -12.63 -3.75
CA ASN A 68 -0.49 -12.05 -2.51
C ASN A 68 -1.57 -11.83 -1.44
N GLU A 69 -2.79 -12.34 -1.62
CA GLU A 69 -3.93 -12.18 -0.70
C GLU A 69 -4.31 -10.72 -0.40
N ARG A 70 -3.99 -9.83 -1.34
CA ARG A 70 -4.30 -8.40 -1.25
C ARG A 70 -5.76 -8.09 -1.56
N ILE A 71 -6.38 -8.90 -2.43
CA ILE A 71 -7.81 -8.86 -2.77
C ILE A 71 -8.33 -10.29 -2.94
N GLY A 72 -9.64 -10.47 -2.73
CA GLY A 72 -10.31 -11.73 -3.03
C GLY A 72 -10.48 -11.96 -4.54
N LEU A 73 -10.59 -13.23 -4.95
CA LEU A 73 -10.73 -13.63 -6.36
C LEU A 73 -11.97 -13.00 -7.01
N GLU A 74 -13.14 -13.06 -6.35
CA GLU A 74 -14.38 -12.50 -6.88
C GLU A 74 -14.28 -11.00 -7.16
N LEU A 75 -13.65 -10.25 -6.25
CA LEU A 75 -13.40 -8.83 -6.43
C LEU A 75 -12.46 -8.59 -7.63
N ALA A 76 -11.37 -9.36 -7.72
CA ALA A 76 -10.45 -9.27 -8.84
C ALA A 76 -11.12 -9.56 -10.19
N GLU A 77 -12.06 -10.50 -10.26
CA GLU A 77 -12.80 -10.78 -11.49
C GLU A 77 -13.75 -9.63 -11.87
N ARG A 78 -14.44 -9.03 -10.89
CA ARG A 78 -15.25 -7.84 -11.13
C ARG A 78 -14.38 -6.71 -11.69
N LEU A 79 -13.24 -6.45 -11.05
CA LEU A 79 -12.27 -5.45 -11.51
C LEU A 79 -11.73 -5.79 -12.91
N HIS A 80 -11.39 -7.05 -13.17
CA HIS A 80 -10.88 -7.49 -14.47
C HIS A 80 -11.91 -7.26 -15.58
N LYS A 81 -13.18 -7.58 -15.32
CA LYS A 81 -14.28 -7.30 -16.25
C LYS A 81 -14.38 -5.81 -16.55
N ILE A 82 -14.32 -4.97 -15.52
CA ILE A 82 -14.36 -3.50 -15.65
C ILE A 82 -13.14 -2.99 -16.43
N TRP A 83 -11.95 -3.50 -16.15
CA TRP A 83 -10.70 -3.10 -16.80
C TRP A 83 -10.64 -3.56 -18.26
N SER A 84 -11.38 -4.59 -18.62
CA SER A 84 -11.52 -5.07 -20.00
C SER A 84 -12.53 -4.28 -20.83
N LEU A 85 -13.35 -3.43 -20.21
CA LEU A 85 -14.30 -2.57 -20.94
C LEU A 85 -13.58 -1.47 -21.71
N SER A 86 -14.12 -1.12 -22.87
CA SER A 86 -13.73 0.08 -23.64
C SER A 86 -14.05 1.36 -22.86
N GLN A 87 -13.47 2.47 -23.30
CA GLN A 87 -13.75 3.77 -22.68
C GLN A 87 -15.24 4.16 -22.82
N GLU A 88 -15.87 3.89 -23.97
CA GLU A 88 -17.29 4.15 -24.19
C GLU A 88 -18.17 3.27 -23.30
N GLU A 89 -17.80 1.99 -23.14
CA GLU A 89 -18.53 1.07 -22.27
C GLU A 89 -18.46 1.49 -20.81
N ARG A 90 -17.29 1.98 -20.35
CA ARG A 90 -17.12 2.52 -18.99
C ARG A 90 -17.95 3.77 -18.76
N GLN A 91 -17.98 4.68 -19.72
CA GLN A 91 -18.84 5.87 -19.66
C GLN A 91 -20.33 5.50 -19.63
N GLY A 92 -20.70 4.38 -20.26
CA GLY A 92 -22.05 3.83 -20.24
C GLY A 92 -22.46 3.17 -18.91
N LEU A 93 -21.56 3.00 -17.94
CA LEU A 93 -21.89 2.55 -16.57
C LEU A 93 -22.61 3.69 -15.84
N LYS A 94 -23.90 3.74 -16.11
CA LYS A 94 -24.87 4.84 -16.08
C LYS A 94 -25.28 5.44 -14.72
N GLU A 95 -24.40 5.46 -13.72
CA GLU A 95 -24.68 6.13 -12.43
C GLU A 95 -23.82 7.36 -12.13
N LEU A 96 -22.87 7.68 -13.01
CA LEU A 96 -22.12 8.93 -12.94
C LEU A 96 -22.90 10.00 -13.73
N THR A 97 -23.48 10.94 -13.01
CA THR A 97 -24.46 11.93 -13.50
C THR A 97 -23.97 12.74 -14.71
N ASP A 98 -24.90 13.16 -15.58
CA ASP A 98 -24.72 14.03 -16.75
C ASP A 98 -24.00 15.39 -16.46
N GLU A 99 -23.69 15.68 -15.20
CA GLU A 99 -23.05 16.91 -14.70
C GLU A 99 -21.56 16.75 -14.35
N MET A 100 -20.97 15.57 -14.53
CA MET A 100 -19.55 15.38 -14.23
C MET A 100 -18.64 16.11 -15.24
N ASP A 101 -17.68 16.88 -14.73
CA ASP A 101 -16.68 17.56 -15.56
C ASP A 101 -15.97 16.54 -16.48
N GLU A 102 -15.85 16.89 -17.76
CA GLU A 102 -15.16 16.10 -18.78
C GLU A 102 -13.71 15.76 -18.36
N LYS A 103 -13.11 16.58 -17.50
CA LYS A 103 -11.78 16.31 -16.98
C LYS A 103 -11.75 15.29 -15.85
N LEU A 104 -12.69 15.33 -14.91
CA LEU A 104 -12.84 14.33 -13.84
C LEU A 104 -13.09 12.93 -14.42
N THR A 105 -13.87 12.88 -15.49
CA THR A 105 -14.13 11.70 -16.33
C THR A 105 -12.82 10.99 -16.72
N LYS A 106 -11.77 11.73 -17.11
CA LYS A 106 -10.49 11.13 -17.51
C LYS A 106 -9.83 10.30 -16.39
N TYR A 107 -9.89 10.79 -15.15
CA TYR A 107 -9.25 10.12 -14.01
C TYR A 107 -10.12 9.01 -13.45
N LEU A 108 -11.42 9.26 -13.31
CA LEU A 108 -12.36 8.28 -12.80
C LEU A 108 -12.59 7.11 -13.74
N PHE A 109 -12.52 7.28 -15.07
CA PHE A 109 -12.63 6.15 -16.00
C PHE A 109 -11.29 5.46 -16.27
N SER A 110 -10.23 5.81 -15.53
CA SER A 110 -9.05 4.94 -15.42
C SER A 110 -9.42 3.63 -14.74
N ASN A 111 -8.61 2.59 -14.94
CA ASN A 111 -8.81 1.28 -14.28
C ASN A 111 -8.95 1.44 -12.75
N TYR A 112 -8.13 2.31 -12.16
CA TYR A 112 -8.04 2.50 -10.72
C TYR A 112 -9.09 3.45 -10.18
N GLY A 113 -9.34 4.57 -10.87
CA GLY A 113 -10.38 5.52 -10.46
C GLY A 113 -11.76 4.87 -10.40
N LEU A 114 -12.08 4.06 -11.41
CA LEU A 114 -13.39 3.40 -11.49
C LEU A 114 -13.52 2.32 -10.41
N ALA A 115 -12.42 1.61 -10.13
CA ALA A 115 -12.37 0.65 -9.02
C ALA A 115 -12.62 1.33 -7.68
N LEU A 116 -11.94 2.44 -7.40
CA LEU A 116 -12.12 3.22 -6.16
C LEU A 116 -13.54 3.74 -6.02
N TYR A 117 -14.14 4.21 -7.12
CA TYR A 117 -15.52 4.70 -7.12
C TYR A 117 -16.54 3.58 -6.88
N LEU A 118 -16.42 2.46 -7.59
CA LEU A 118 -17.37 1.34 -7.48
C LEU A 118 -17.31 0.63 -6.12
N GLU A 119 -16.13 0.64 -5.48
CA GLU A 119 -15.96 0.11 -4.13
C GLU A 119 -16.31 1.14 -3.04
N GLY A 120 -16.80 2.32 -3.43
CA GLY A 120 -17.28 3.36 -2.52
C GLY A 120 -16.20 4.07 -1.71
N ILE A 121 -14.93 3.94 -2.12
CA ILE A 121 -13.81 4.69 -1.53
C ILE A 121 -13.87 6.16 -1.95
N ILE A 122 -14.23 6.40 -3.21
CA ILE A 122 -14.57 7.73 -3.72
C ILE A 122 -16.07 7.73 -3.94
N VAL A 123 -16.78 8.60 -3.23
CA VAL A 123 -18.22 8.79 -3.43
C VAL A 123 -18.48 10.01 -4.31
N LYS A 124 -19.71 10.13 -4.82
CA LYS A 124 -20.10 11.27 -5.67
C LYS A 124 -19.80 12.62 -5.02
N VAL A 125 -20.03 12.77 -3.72
CA VAL A 125 -19.77 14.01 -2.97
C VAL A 125 -18.29 14.39 -3.04
N ASP A 126 -17.37 13.43 -3.02
CA ASP A 126 -15.92 13.70 -3.09
C ASP A 126 -15.54 14.35 -4.42
N LEU A 127 -16.25 14.00 -5.50
CA LEU A 127 -16.01 14.55 -6.83
C LEU A 127 -16.35 16.04 -6.93
N GLU A 128 -17.22 16.53 -6.03
CA GLU A 128 -17.65 17.93 -5.98
C GLU A 128 -16.74 18.79 -5.09
N ILE A 129 -16.13 18.19 -4.06
CA ILE A 129 -15.34 18.93 -3.05
C ILE A 129 -13.83 18.79 -3.25
N VAL A 130 -13.35 17.67 -3.78
CA VAL A 130 -11.92 17.39 -3.93
C VAL A 130 -11.42 18.02 -5.23
N PRO A 131 -10.32 18.80 -5.20
CA PRO A 131 -9.76 19.39 -6.41
C PRO A 131 -9.41 18.32 -7.45
N GLU A 132 -9.73 18.58 -8.71
CA GLU A 132 -9.51 17.65 -9.84
C GLU A 132 -8.07 17.07 -9.85
N ASP A 133 -7.09 17.93 -9.56
CA ASP A 133 -5.68 17.58 -9.57
C ASP A 133 -5.35 16.42 -8.60
N PHE A 134 -6.08 16.24 -7.50
CA PHE A 134 -5.86 15.13 -6.55
C PHE A 134 -6.09 13.78 -7.20
N PHE A 135 -7.11 13.68 -8.06
CA PHE A 135 -7.45 12.43 -8.75
C PHE A 135 -6.35 11.98 -9.70
N LYS A 136 -5.46 12.87 -10.13
CA LYS A 136 -4.25 12.51 -10.90
C LYS A 136 -3.33 11.55 -10.15
N TYR A 137 -3.29 11.63 -8.82
CA TYR A 137 -2.45 10.76 -7.99
C TYR A 137 -3.24 9.67 -7.28
N ILE A 138 -4.50 9.94 -6.94
CA ILE A 138 -5.38 8.95 -6.29
C ILE A 138 -5.76 7.84 -7.28
N CYS A 139 -6.12 8.19 -8.52
CA CYS A 139 -6.57 7.25 -9.54
C CYS A 139 -5.41 6.59 -10.30
N THR A 140 -4.28 6.35 -9.62
CA THR A 140 -3.11 5.59 -10.11
C THR A 140 -3.04 4.23 -9.42
N LYS A 141 -2.09 3.40 -9.84
CA LYS A 141 -1.79 2.13 -9.16
C LYS A 141 -1.40 2.38 -7.71
N GLU A 142 -0.52 3.34 -7.47
CA GLU A 142 0.01 3.68 -6.15
C GLU A 142 -1.08 4.21 -5.22
N GLY A 143 -1.94 5.11 -5.72
CA GLY A 143 -3.10 5.60 -4.98
C GLY A 143 -4.10 4.50 -4.65
N PHE A 144 -4.41 3.62 -5.62
CA PHE A 144 -5.26 2.46 -5.40
C PHE A 144 -4.69 1.49 -4.36
N ILE A 145 -3.38 1.23 -4.41
CA ILE A 145 -2.72 0.37 -3.43
C ILE A 145 -2.82 1.00 -2.04
N ALA A 146 -2.50 2.28 -1.91
CA ALA A 146 -2.49 2.98 -0.63
C ALA A 146 -3.88 3.05 0.01
N LEU A 147 -4.90 3.41 -0.78
CA LEU A 147 -6.25 3.67 -0.27
C LEU A 147 -7.08 2.41 -0.06
N PHE A 148 -7.03 1.50 -1.04
CA PHE A 148 -7.95 0.38 -1.09
C PHE A 148 -7.30 -0.92 -0.64
N ILE A 149 -6.13 -1.22 -1.21
CA ILE A 149 -5.50 -2.53 -1.03
C ILE A 149 -4.85 -2.67 0.35
N GLU A 150 -3.96 -1.73 0.68
CA GLU A 150 -3.15 -1.78 1.89
C GLU A 150 -3.70 -0.87 3.00
N LYS A 151 -4.65 0.01 2.67
CA LYS A 151 -5.32 0.94 3.61
C LYS A 151 -4.31 1.73 4.46
N LEU A 152 -3.26 2.21 3.79
CA LEU A 152 -2.14 2.94 4.40
C LEU A 152 -2.53 4.34 4.85
N ILE A 153 -3.54 4.93 4.21
CA ILE A 153 -4.06 6.26 4.52
C ILE A 153 -5.56 6.29 4.19
N ALA A 154 -6.35 6.95 5.02
CA ALA A 154 -7.76 7.16 4.78
C ALA A 154 -7.98 8.21 3.67
N PHE A 155 -9.07 8.11 2.93
CA PHE A 155 -9.38 9.11 1.90
C PHE A 155 -9.64 10.49 2.52
N GLU A 156 -10.25 10.52 3.70
CA GLU A 156 -10.52 11.72 4.48
C GLU A 156 -9.24 12.42 4.94
N ASP A 157 -8.15 11.68 5.18
CA ASP A 157 -6.86 12.27 5.54
C ASP A 157 -6.18 12.88 4.31
N ILE A 158 -6.35 12.29 3.13
CA ILE A 158 -5.78 12.79 1.88
C ILE A 158 -6.34 14.18 1.55
N VAL A 159 -7.64 14.40 1.75
CA VAL A 159 -8.27 15.69 1.42
C VAL A 159 -7.82 16.84 2.32
N LEU A 160 -7.13 16.54 3.43
CA LEU A 160 -6.51 17.51 4.32
C LEU A 160 -5.08 17.90 3.90
N LEU A 161 -4.48 17.17 2.95
CA LEU A 161 -3.13 17.42 2.47
C LEU A 161 -3.12 18.43 1.32
N ASP A 162 -2.02 19.15 1.14
CA ASP A 162 -1.85 19.92 -0.09
C ASP A 162 -1.60 18.97 -1.28
N PHE A 163 -2.03 19.40 -2.47
CA PHE A 163 -1.82 18.68 -3.71
C PHE A 163 -0.35 18.23 -3.91
N SER A 164 0.61 19.07 -3.54
CA SER A 164 2.04 18.78 -3.69
C SER A 164 2.53 17.66 -2.77
N HIS A 165 1.85 17.38 -1.65
CA HIS A 165 2.18 16.24 -0.79
C HIS A 165 1.90 14.91 -1.48
N LEU A 166 0.82 14.83 -2.25
CA LEU A 166 0.39 13.58 -2.88
C LEU A 166 1.41 13.04 -3.87
N GLN A 167 2.12 13.92 -4.57
CA GLN A 167 3.22 13.50 -5.45
C GLN A 167 4.29 12.71 -4.71
N TRP A 168 4.65 13.14 -3.50
CA TRP A 168 5.68 12.48 -2.70
C TRP A 168 5.13 11.29 -1.94
N LEU A 169 3.91 11.42 -1.41
CA LEU A 169 3.24 10.37 -0.64
C LEU A 169 2.99 9.11 -1.48
N PHE A 170 2.52 9.28 -2.73
CA PHE A 170 2.28 8.17 -3.65
C PHE A 170 3.52 7.80 -4.49
N SER A 171 4.71 8.23 -4.07
CA SER A 171 5.96 7.67 -4.58
C SER A 171 6.27 6.33 -3.89
N GLU A 172 7.19 5.54 -4.45
CA GLU A 172 7.65 4.28 -3.85
C GLU A 172 8.11 4.46 -2.39
N HIS A 173 8.89 5.51 -2.12
CA HIS A 173 9.38 5.84 -0.78
C HIS A 173 8.27 6.36 0.14
N GLY A 174 7.31 7.12 -0.39
CA GLY A 174 6.16 7.58 0.38
C GLY A 174 5.28 6.42 0.86
N LEU A 175 4.96 5.48 -0.04
CA LEU A 175 4.24 4.26 0.34
C LEU A 175 5.02 3.41 1.33
N GLN A 176 6.35 3.32 1.17
CA GLN A 176 7.20 2.61 2.13
C GLN A 176 7.17 3.27 3.51
N ALA A 177 7.23 4.61 3.58
CA ALA A 177 7.15 5.33 4.85
C ALA A 177 5.83 5.06 5.57
N LEU A 178 4.71 5.02 4.84
CA LEU A 178 3.40 4.70 5.40
C LEU A 178 3.31 3.25 5.89
N ARG A 179 3.79 2.28 5.09
CA ARG A 179 3.81 0.85 5.47
C ARG A 179 4.58 0.61 6.76
N GLU A 180 5.72 1.29 6.90
CA GLU A 180 6.58 1.19 8.07
C GLU A 180 6.14 2.11 9.21
N GLN A 181 5.06 2.87 9.03
CA GLN A 181 4.53 3.83 10.01
C GLN A 181 5.58 4.85 10.48
N LEU A 182 6.53 5.21 9.60
CA LEU A 182 7.57 6.19 9.89
C LEU A 182 7.01 7.61 9.96
N ILE A 183 5.85 7.84 9.32
CA ILE A 183 5.13 9.10 9.32
C ILE A 183 3.63 8.79 9.43
N SER A 184 2.94 9.41 10.39
CA SER A 184 1.48 9.32 10.55
C SER A 184 0.73 10.31 9.65
N SER A 185 -0.57 10.09 9.42
CA SER A 185 -1.40 11.03 8.66
C SER A 185 -1.47 12.41 9.29
N GLU A 186 -1.54 12.48 10.62
CA GLU A 186 -1.48 13.73 11.40
C GLU A 186 -0.17 14.49 11.12
N GLN A 187 0.96 13.78 11.17
CA GLN A 187 2.28 14.35 10.90
C GLN A 187 2.45 14.85 9.46
N LEU A 188 1.81 14.22 8.47
CA LEU A 188 1.88 14.67 7.07
C LEU A 188 1.34 16.10 6.91
N THR A 189 0.33 16.49 7.68
CA THR A 189 -0.23 17.85 7.65
C THR A 189 0.72 18.91 8.21
N MET A 190 1.69 18.49 9.04
CA MET A 190 2.69 19.37 9.65
C MET A 190 3.91 19.58 8.75
N LEU A 191 4.15 18.65 7.81
CA LEU A 191 5.29 18.68 6.91
C LEU A 191 4.98 19.55 5.69
N THR A 192 5.96 20.30 5.21
CA THR A 192 5.85 21.01 3.93
C THR A 192 6.17 20.06 2.78
N PRO A 193 5.75 20.36 1.53
CA PRO A 193 6.13 19.55 0.37
C PRO A 193 7.66 19.39 0.21
N SER A 194 8.43 20.42 0.55
CA SER A 194 9.89 20.36 0.51
C SER A 194 10.49 19.49 1.63
N HIS A 195 9.81 19.36 2.78
CA HIS A 195 10.22 18.39 3.79
C HIS A 195 10.04 16.97 3.25
N LEU A 196 8.89 16.68 2.66
CA LEU A 196 8.60 15.38 2.05
C LEU A 196 9.57 15.04 0.91
N GLU A 197 9.93 16.01 0.08
CA GLU A 197 10.93 15.84 -0.99
C GLU A 197 12.26 15.26 -0.47
N PHE A 198 12.76 15.74 0.67
CA PHE A 198 14.03 15.27 1.23
C PHE A 198 13.86 14.04 2.13
N LEU A 199 12.75 13.96 2.86
CA LEU A 199 12.48 12.90 3.81
C LEU A 199 12.09 11.58 3.11
N LEU A 200 11.30 11.65 2.03
CA LEU A 200 10.88 10.49 1.23
C LEU A 200 11.93 10.11 0.18
N THR A 201 13.17 9.98 0.65
CA THR A 201 14.33 9.47 -0.09
C THR A 201 14.93 8.27 0.67
N PRO A 202 15.77 7.43 0.04
CA PRO A 202 16.41 6.32 0.76
C PRO A 202 17.14 6.76 2.04
N LYS A 203 17.77 7.94 2.02
CA LYS A 203 18.51 8.49 3.16
C LYS A 203 17.59 9.03 4.25
N GLY A 204 16.53 9.75 3.86
CA GLY A 204 15.54 10.26 4.80
C GLY A 204 14.79 9.13 5.52
N LEU A 205 14.37 8.09 4.79
CA LEU A 205 13.73 6.92 5.41
C LEU A 205 14.67 6.13 6.31
N ALA A 206 15.94 5.97 5.92
CA ALA A 206 16.94 5.35 6.79
C ALA A 206 17.13 6.14 8.09
N ALA A 207 17.22 7.48 8.00
CA ALA A 207 17.35 8.34 9.17
C ALA A 207 16.14 8.23 10.13
N LEU A 208 14.91 8.20 9.59
CA LEU A 208 13.70 7.98 10.38
C LEU A 208 13.69 6.58 11.03
N ARG A 209 14.01 5.54 10.27
CA ARG A 209 14.00 4.15 10.75
C ARG A 209 15.03 3.91 11.85
N GLU A 210 16.18 4.56 11.76
CA GLU A 210 17.25 4.50 12.76
C GLU A 210 17.00 5.44 13.95
N GLY A 211 15.95 6.26 13.93
CA GLY A 211 15.65 7.24 14.98
C GLY A 211 16.65 8.40 15.06
N LEU A 212 17.45 8.62 14.01
CA LEU A 212 18.44 9.72 13.95
C LEU A 212 17.79 11.09 13.81
N ILE A 213 16.54 11.11 13.33
CA ILE A 213 15.71 12.30 13.20
C ILE A 213 14.26 11.92 13.46
N THR A 214 13.52 12.79 14.14
CA THR A 214 12.09 12.68 14.36
C THR A 214 11.32 13.64 13.45
N VAL A 215 10.04 13.36 13.22
CA VAL A 215 9.20 14.26 12.40
C VAL A 215 9.09 15.65 13.05
N ASP A 216 9.02 15.75 14.37
CA ASP A 216 8.94 17.01 15.09
C ASP A 216 10.19 17.88 14.89
N GLU A 217 11.37 17.25 14.86
CA GLU A 217 12.62 17.91 14.50
C GLU A 217 12.60 18.38 13.04
N VAL A 218 12.11 17.54 12.11
CA VAL A 218 11.97 17.92 10.70
C VAL A 218 11.10 19.15 10.52
N VAL A 219 9.97 19.22 11.22
CA VAL A 219 9.04 20.37 11.16
C VAL A 219 9.72 21.67 11.60
N SER A 220 10.68 21.58 12.52
CA SER A 220 11.42 22.72 13.05
C SER A 220 12.56 23.19 12.14
N LEU A 221 13.01 22.34 11.21
CA LEU A 221 14.11 22.64 10.29
C LEU A 221 13.63 23.36 9.03
N LYS A 222 14.47 24.25 8.49
CA LYS A 222 14.24 24.75 7.14
C LYS A 222 14.58 23.65 6.12
N PRO A 223 13.93 23.64 4.94
CA PRO A 223 14.21 22.61 3.92
C PRO A 223 15.70 22.47 3.54
N ILE A 224 16.45 23.57 3.51
CA ILE A 224 17.89 23.52 3.19
C ILE A 224 18.73 22.92 4.32
N GLU A 225 18.31 23.09 5.58
CA GLU A 225 18.98 22.51 6.75
C GLU A 225 18.72 21.01 6.77
N LEU A 226 17.48 20.59 6.53
CA LEU A 226 17.12 19.17 6.37
C LEU A 226 17.93 18.51 5.26
N LYS A 227 18.04 19.16 4.09
CA LYS A 227 18.86 18.65 2.99
C LYS A 227 20.33 18.46 3.37
N CYS A 228 20.91 19.40 4.12
CA CYS A 228 22.29 19.30 4.61
C CYS A 228 22.45 18.20 5.66
N LEU A 229 21.47 18.02 6.53
CA LEU A 229 21.44 16.99 7.57
C LEU A 229 21.39 15.58 6.98
N LEU A 230 20.66 15.39 5.89
CA LEU A 230 20.53 14.10 5.18
C LEU A 230 21.70 13.77 4.24
N THR A 231 22.86 14.40 4.41
CA THR A 231 24.10 14.05 3.70
C THR A 231 24.79 12.86 4.37
N ASP A 232 25.58 12.08 3.63
CA ASP A 232 26.25 10.88 4.18
C ASP A 232 27.18 11.22 5.35
N MET A 233 27.88 12.35 5.25
CA MET A 233 28.76 12.84 6.30
C MET A 233 27.98 13.16 7.58
N LYS A 234 26.85 13.88 7.46
CA LYS A 234 26.04 14.25 8.63
C LYS A 234 25.29 13.08 9.23
N LEU A 235 24.78 12.16 8.42
CA LEU A 235 24.17 10.93 8.93
C LEU A 235 25.20 10.03 9.63
N ALA A 236 26.45 10.00 9.17
CA ALA A 236 27.52 9.26 9.86
C ALA A 236 27.84 9.88 11.23
N GLU A 237 27.94 11.22 11.31
CA GLU A 237 28.12 11.94 12.58
C GLU A 237 26.97 11.63 13.56
N LEU A 238 25.71 11.72 13.11
CA LEU A 238 24.54 11.41 13.94
C LEU A 238 24.53 9.96 14.45
N ARG A 239 24.97 9.00 13.63
CA ARG A 239 25.08 7.58 14.05
C ARG A 239 26.13 7.38 15.12
N GLU A 240 27.26 8.07 15.02
CA GLU A 240 28.32 8.00 16.03
C GLU A 240 27.82 8.59 17.36
N ASP A 241 27.17 9.75 17.31
CA ASP A 241 26.57 10.38 18.50
C ASP A 241 25.48 9.50 19.13
N HIS A 242 24.61 8.90 18.32
CA HIS A 242 23.55 8.01 18.79
C HIS A 242 24.12 6.72 19.42
N SER A 243 25.18 6.14 18.82
CA SER A 243 25.88 4.99 19.40
C SER A 243 26.50 5.31 20.76
N ASN A 244 27.12 6.49 20.88
CA ASN A 244 27.75 6.94 22.13
C ASN A 244 26.73 7.15 23.26
N GLN A 245 25.50 7.61 22.95
CA GLN A 245 24.44 7.77 23.94
C GLN A 245 23.96 6.42 24.50
N LEU A 246 23.78 5.42 23.63
CA LEU A 246 23.34 4.08 24.04
C LEU A 246 24.37 3.39 24.95
N ASP A 247 25.66 3.57 24.68
CA ASP A 247 26.72 3.00 25.51
C ASP A 247 26.81 3.66 26.89
N GLY A 248 26.58 4.99 26.96
CA GLY A 248 26.59 5.76 28.21
C GLY A 248 25.51 5.32 29.20
N ASP A 249 24.30 5.07 28.72
CA ASP A 249 23.17 4.66 29.57
C ASP A 249 23.32 3.23 30.13
N SER A 250 24.09 2.38 29.45
CA SER A 250 24.37 1.02 29.90
C SER A 250 25.22 0.94 31.18
N HIS A 251 25.97 2.00 31.52
CA HIS A 251 26.86 2.03 32.69
C HIS A 251 26.20 2.62 33.95
N SER A 252 25.02 3.24 33.84
CA SER A 252 24.28 3.80 34.97
C SER A 252 23.67 2.74 35.91
N TYR A 253 23.40 1.53 35.41
CA TYR A 253 22.73 0.47 36.19
C TYR A 253 23.65 -0.42 37.04
N LYS A 254 24.97 -0.18 37.09
CA LYS A 254 25.93 -1.01 37.87
C LYS A 254 26.31 -0.46 39.25
N SER A 255 25.66 0.60 39.74
CA SER A 255 25.97 1.20 41.06
C SER A 255 24.81 1.18 42.07
N MET A 256 23.82 0.30 41.90
CA MET A 256 22.82 -0.05 42.92
C MET A 256 22.92 -1.54 43.26
#